data_AF-A0A399YF83-F1
#
_entry.id   AF-A0A399YF83-F1
#
_cell.length_a   1.000
_cell.length_b   1.000
_cell.length_c   1.000
_cell.angle_alpha   90.00
_cell.angle_beta   90.00
_cell.angle_gamma   90.00
#
_symmetry.space_group_name_H-M   'P 1'
#
loop_
_entity.id
_entity.type
_entity.pdbx_description
1 polymer ?
#
loop_
_entity_poly.entity_id
_entity_poly.type
_entity_poly.pdbx_seq_one_letter_code
_entity_poly.pdbx_strand_id
1 'polypeptide(L)'
;AAAAMAVLNVGAIAGSLLLVVLALIIPVTLLGCLSPFAIRLAVQDVNESGRISGRIYAISTLGSLLGTYLPVLVVIPLAGSRMTAVIFGAILLIVGLVGLWRSSNSRKVRIISLLLPICLAPALILWLRGNIKTDAGQLYETESAYNYIQVIRRDDCNYLLLNEGQAFHSFYCDGGRVPHVSVWSIMLAAPFFNEVPRPPEKMAVIGLAAGTIPKQFTQVFGPIPIDGIELDPAILDVGRVGTI
;
A
#
# COMPACT_ATOMS: atom_id res chain seq x y z
N ALA A 1 -21.78 18.80 9.22
CA ALA A 1 -20.40 18.40 8.87
C ALA A 1 -20.39 17.25 7.84
N ALA A 2 -21.02 16.10 8.10
CA ALA A 2 -21.06 14.97 7.16
C ALA A 2 -21.68 15.30 5.79
N ALA A 3 -22.75 16.11 5.74
CA ALA A 3 -23.37 16.53 4.48
C ALA A 3 -22.54 17.55 3.66
N ALA A 4 -21.62 18.28 4.30
CA ALA A 4 -20.76 19.25 3.62
C ALA A 4 -19.48 18.59 3.04
N MET A 5 -18.97 17.53 3.67
CA MET A 5 -17.90 16.71 3.08
C MET A 5 -18.41 15.78 1.96
N ALA A 6 -19.69 15.42 1.97
CA ALA A 6 -20.30 14.61 0.92
C ALA A 6 -20.40 15.34 -0.43
N VAL A 7 -20.63 16.66 -0.43
CA VAL A 7 -20.81 17.44 -1.68
C VAL A 7 -19.48 17.85 -2.33
N LEU A 8 -18.39 17.95 -1.56
CA LEU A 8 -17.08 18.41 -2.07
C LEU A 8 -16.22 17.32 -2.73
N ASN A 9 -16.60 16.04 -2.67
CA ASN A 9 -15.72 14.95 -3.13
C ASN A 9 -16.33 14.00 -4.19
N VAL A 10 -17.61 14.14 -4.57
CA VAL A 10 -18.20 13.25 -5.60
C VAL A 10 -17.48 13.38 -6.94
N GLY A 11 -17.12 14.61 -7.34
CA GLY A 11 -16.39 14.85 -8.59
C GLY A 11 -14.98 14.27 -8.59
N ALA A 12 -14.26 14.37 -7.47
CA ALA A 12 -12.91 13.82 -7.36
C ALA A 12 -12.92 12.29 -7.20
N ILE A 13 -13.90 11.71 -6.49
CA ILE A 13 -14.11 10.27 -6.41
C ILE A 13 -14.51 9.71 -7.79
N ALA A 14 -15.47 10.31 -8.48
CA ALA A 14 -15.88 9.88 -9.80
C ALA A 14 -14.76 10.06 -10.84
N GLY A 15 -14.03 11.18 -10.77
CA GLY A 15 -12.88 11.46 -11.63
C GLY A 15 -11.73 10.47 -11.42
N SER A 16 -11.34 10.21 -10.17
CA SER A 16 -10.30 9.22 -9.85
C SER A 16 -10.71 7.81 -10.27
N LEU A 17 -11.96 7.41 -10.03
CA LEU A 17 -12.49 6.13 -10.49
C LEU A 17 -12.43 6.01 -12.02
N LEU A 18 -12.88 7.04 -12.75
CA LEU A 18 -12.86 7.04 -14.21
C LEU A 18 -11.44 6.94 -14.74
N LEU A 19 -10.49 7.70 -14.18
CA LEU A 19 -9.09 7.65 -14.56
C LEU A 19 -8.49 6.27 -14.33
N VAL A 20 -8.77 5.64 -13.19
CA VAL A 20 -8.30 4.28 -12.88
C VAL A 20 -8.89 3.26 -13.87
N VAL A 21 -10.19 3.34 -14.15
CA VAL A 21 -10.84 2.45 -15.14
C VAL A 21 -10.22 2.61 -16.52
N LEU A 22 -10.07 3.85 -17.00
CA LEU A 22 -9.49 4.12 -18.32
C LEU A 22 -8.02 3.70 -18.41
N ALA A 23 -7.25 3.87 -17.33
CA ALA A 23 -5.86 3.43 -17.28
C ALA A 23 -5.74 1.89 -17.29
N LEU A 24 -6.65 1.18 -16.63
CA LEU A 24 -6.56 -0.27 -16.44
C LEU A 24 -7.32 -1.09 -17.48
N ILE A 25 -8.34 -0.54 -18.15
CA ILE A 25 -9.20 -1.30 -19.06
C ILE A 25 -8.40 -1.98 -20.17
N ILE A 26 -7.48 -1.26 -20.81
CA ILE A 26 -6.66 -1.79 -21.90
C ILE A 26 -5.71 -2.89 -21.39
N PRO A 27 -4.79 -2.65 -20.43
CA PRO A 27 -3.84 -3.67 -20.02
C PRO A 27 -4.51 -4.89 -19.38
N VAL A 28 -5.55 -4.70 -18.55
CA VAL A 28 -6.24 -5.81 -17.89
C VAL A 28 -7.01 -6.65 -18.91
N THR A 29 -7.67 -6.03 -19.89
CA THR A 29 -8.36 -6.78 -20.96
C THR A 29 -7.37 -7.59 -21.80
N LEU A 30 -6.24 -7.00 -22.18
CA LEU A 30 -5.20 -7.70 -22.95
C LEU A 30 -4.62 -8.89 -22.17
N LEU A 31 -4.37 -8.75 -20.87
CA LEU A 31 -3.93 -9.85 -20.01
C LEU A 31 -5.00 -10.93 -19.87
N GLY A 32 -6.27 -10.56 -19.71
CA GLY A 32 -7.39 -11.50 -19.63
C GLY A 32 -7.58 -12.33 -20.91
N CYS A 33 -7.28 -11.74 -22.07
CA CYS A 33 -7.35 -12.42 -23.36
C CYS A 33 -6.23 -13.45 -23.60
N LEU A 34 -5.17 -13.49 -22.77
CA LEU A 34 -4.05 -14.43 -22.97
C LEU A 34 -4.51 -15.89 -22.92
N SER A 35 -5.39 -16.25 -21.98
CA SER A 35 -5.88 -17.62 -21.84
C SER A 35 -6.70 -18.09 -23.05
N PRO A 36 -7.75 -17.38 -23.52
CA PRO A 36 -8.50 -17.81 -24.70
C PRO A 36 -7.66 -17.82 -25.99
N PHE A 37 -6.71 -16.89 -26.16
CA PHE A 37 -5.78 -16.94 -27.29
C PHE A 37 -4.84 -18.15 -27.22
N ALA A 38 -4.29 -18.44 -26.04
CA ALA A 38 -3.43 -19.61 -25.85
C ALA A 38 -4.18 -20.91 -26.13
N ILE A 39 -5.43 -21.05 -25.67
CA ILE A 39 -6.27 -22.21 -25.97
C ILE A 39 -6.50 -22.32 -27.48
N ARG A 40 -6.90 -21.24 -28.14
CA ARG A 40 -7.16 -21.25 -29.58
C ARG A 40 -5.92 -21.60 -30.42
N LEU A 41 -4.73 -21.18 -29.98
CA LEU A 41 -3.46 -21.48 -30.66
C LEU A 41 -2.99 -22.92 -30.39
N ALA A 42 -3.31 -23.49 -29.24
CA ALA A 42 -2.86 -24.82 -28.83
C ALA A 42 -3.78 -25.95 -29.33
N VAL A 43 -5.09 -25.70 -29.48
CA VAL A 43 -6.04 -26.70 -29.94
C VAL A 43 -5.89 -26.90 -31.45
N GLN A 44 -5.31 -28.04 -31.86
CA GLN A 44 -5.15 -28.45 -33.26
C GLN A 44 -6.16 -29.52 -33.69
N ASP A 45 -6.68 -30.30 -32.74
CA ASP A 45 -7.72 -31.32 -32.96
C ASP A 45 -8.86 -31.11 -31.94
N VAL A 46 -10.10 -31.17 -32.42
CA VAL A 46 -11.31 -31.02 -31.61
C VAL A 46 -11.39 -32.12 -30.54
N ASN A 47 -10.87 -33.32 -30.82
CA ASN A 47 -10.87 -34.44 -29.88
C ASN A 47 -9.96 -34.19 -28.66
N GLU A 48 -8.91 -33.38 -28.81
CA GLU A 48 -7.99 -33.02 -27.71
C GLU A 48 -8.34 -31.69 -27.03
N SER A 49 -9.35 -30.97 -27.53
CA SER A 49 -9.71 -29.63 -27.09
C SER A 49 -9.94 -29.53 -25.58
N GLY A 50 -10.66 -30.50 -24.99
CA GLY A 50 -10.94 -30.55 -23.55
C GLY A 50 -9.67 -30.71 -22.71
N ARG A 51 -8.75 -31.60 -23.11
CA ARG A 51 -7.49 -31.84 -22.40
C ARG A 51 -6.57 -30.61 -22.44
N ILE A 52 -6.45 -29.99 -23.61
CA ILE A 52 -5.60 -28.80 -23.83
C ILE A 52 -6.16 -27.61 -23.04
N SER A 53 -7.46 -27.35 -23.17
CA SER A 53 -8.15 -26.29 -22.43
C SER A 53 -8.02 -26.47 -20.92
N GLY A 54 -8.26 -27.69 -20.41
CA GLY A 54 -8.11 -28.01 -18.99
C GLY A 54 -6.70 -27.78 -18.46
N ARG A 55 -5.67 -28.16 -19.23
CA ARG A 55 -4.26 -27.94 -18.84
C ARG A 55 -3.90 -26.45 -18.79
N ILE A 56 -4.33 -25.66 -19.78
CA ILE A 56 -4.09 -24.21 -19.79
C ILE A 56 -4.81 -23.54 -18.63
N TYR A 57 -6.06 -23.95 -18.36
CA TYR A 57 -6.82 -23.44 -17.22
C TYR A 57 -6.13 -23.75 -15.88
N ALA A 58 -5.68 -24.99 -15.67
CA ALA A 58 -4.96 -25.38 -14.46
C ALA A 58 -3.66 -24.57 -14.26
N ILE A 59 -2.89 -24.33 -15.32
CA ILE A 59 -1.70 -23.47 -15.27
C ILE A 59 -2.09 -22.02 -14.93
N SER A 60 -3.16 -21.50 -15.53
CA SER A 60 -3.65 -20.14 -15.28
C SER A 60 -4.10 -19.97 -13.83
N THR A 61 -4.82 -20.95 -13.27
CA THR A 61 -5.22 -20.95 -11.86
C THR A 61 -4.03 -21.02 -10.91
N LEU A 62 -3.06 -21.89 -11.17
CA LEU A 62 -1.85 -21.96 -10.35
C LEU A 62 -1.05 -20.67 -10.45
N GLY A 63 -0.92 -20.11 -11.65
CA GLY A 63 -0.26 -18.84 -11.91
C GLY A 63 -0.95 -17.66 -11.23
N SER A 64 -2.29 -17.62 -11.18
CA SER A 64 -3.03 -16.57 -10.49
C SER A 64 -2.90 -16.69 -8.98
N LEU A 65 -2.94 -17.90 -8.42
CA LEU A 65 -2.67 -18.13 -6.99
C LEU A 65 -1.28 -17.61 -6.62
N LEU A 66 -0.25 -18.00 -7.37
CA LEU A 66 1.11 -17.51 -7.15
C LEU A 66 1.20 -16.00 -7.36
N GLY A 67 0.58 -15.48 -8.43
CA GLY A 67 0.55 -14.06 -8.77
C GLY A 67 -0.22 -13.19 -7.78
N THR A 68 -1.13 -13.75 -6.98
CA THR A 68 -1.84 -13.03 -5.91
C THR A 68 -1.08 -13.10 -4.58
N TYR A 69 -0.60 -14.28 -4.18
CA TYR A 69 0.03 -14.45 -2.87
C TYR A 69 1.50 -14.03 -2.84
N LEU A 70 2.27 -14.28 -3.90
CA LEU A 70 3.69 -13.97 -3.92
C LEU A 70 3.97 -12.46 -3.78
N PRO A 71 3.30 -11.55 -4.53
CA PRO A 71 3.51 -10.12 -4.32
C PRO A 71 3.13 -9.68 -2.91
N VAL A 72 1.95 -10.10 -2.43
CA VAL A 72 1.38 -9.61 -1.17
C VAL A 72 2.13 -10.12 0.05
N LEU A 73 2.48 -11.40 0.09
CA LEU A 73 3.06 -12.03 1.28
C LEU A 73 4.58 -11.99 1.32
N VAL A 74 5.25 -11.79 0.17
CA VAL A 74 6.71 -11.90 0.06
C VAL A 74 7.32 -10.64 -0.54
N VAL A 75 6.93 -10.26 -1.76
CA VAL A 75 7.67 -9.21 -2.48
C VAL A 75 7.40 -7.82 -1.92
N ILE A 76 6.16 -7.48 -1.59
CA ILE A 76 5.80 -6.17 -1.00
C ILE A 76 6.46 -6.00 0.38
N PRO A 77 6.38 -6.96 1.33
CA PRO A 77 7.06 -6.83 2.62
C PRO A 77 8.59 -6.69 2.52
N LEU A 78 9.23 -7.29 1.51
CA LEU A 78 10.68 -7.30 1.38
C LEU A 78 11.24 -6.15 0.53
N ALA A 79 10.51 -5.72 -0.50
CA ALA A 79 11.00 -4.77 -1.50
C ALA A 79 10.14 -3.51 -1.62
N GLY A 80 8.99 -3.44 -0.95
CA GLY A 80 8.03 -2.35 -1.08
C GLY A 80 7.12 -2.48 -2.30
N SER A 81 6.08 -1.65 -2.35
CA SER A 81 5.08 -1.71 -3.42
C SER A 81 5.65 -1.26 -4.76
N ARG A 82 6.50 -0.22 -4.73
CA ARG A 82 7.16 0.36 -5.90
C ARG A 82 8.01 -0.67 -6.64
N MET A 83 8.91 -1.36 -5.93
CA MET A 83 9.78 -2.37 -6.55
C MET A 83 9.00 -3.60 -6.99
N THR A 84 7.95 -3.98 -6.26
CA THR A 84 7.05 -5.06 -6.68
C THR A 84 6.49 -4.80 -8.08
N ALA A 85 5.98 -3.58 -8.33
CA ALA A 85 5.48 -3.20 -9.65
C ALA A 85 6.57 -3.28 -10.74
N VAL A 86 7.80 -2.84 -10.44
CA VAL A 86 8.93 -2.96 -11.38
C VAL A 86 9.26 -4.41 -11.70
N ILE A 87 9.36 -5.27 -10.68
CA ILE A 87 9.75 -6.67 -10.84
C ILE A 87 8.74 -7.40 -11.72
N PHE A 88 7.45 -7.34 -11.38
CA PHE A 88 6.41 -8.03 -12.17
C PHE A 88 6.20 -7.40 -13.54
N GLY A 89 6.29 -6.07 -13.65
CA GLY A 89 6.28 -5.37 -14.93
C GLY A 89 7.43 -5.79 -15.84
N ALA A 90 8.65 -5.91 -15.30
CA ALA A 90 9.82 -6.37 -16.03
C ALA A 90 9.69 -7.83 -16.47
N ILE A 91 9.14 -8.71 -15.61
CA ILE A 91 8.86 -10.11 -15.98
C ILE A 91 7.90 -10.16 -17.18
N LEU A 92 6.79 -9.43 -17.13
CA LEU A 92 5.82 -9.37 -18.23
C LEU A 92 6.45 -8.80 -19.52
N LEU A 93 7.26 -7.75 -19.39
CA LEU A 93 7.98 -7.15 -20.52
C LEU A 93 8.95 -8.16 -21.15
N ILE A 94 9.76 -8.84 -20.35
CA ILE A 94 10.72 -9.85 -20.83
C ILE A 94 9.98 -10.99 -21.55
N VAL A 95 8.90 -11.53 -20.96
CA VAL A 95 8.10 -12.59 -21.58
C VAL A 95 7.54 -12.12 -22.93
N GLY A 96 6.99 -10.91 -23.00
CA GLY A 96 6.48 -10.33 -24.24
C GLY A 96 7.56 -10.13 -25.31
N LEU A 97 8.73 -9.59 -24.93
CA LEU A 97 9.85 -9.37 -25.84
C LEU A 97 10.41 -10.70 -26.38
N VAL A 98 10.57 -11.71 -25.52
CA VAL A 98 11.01 -13.06 -25.93
C VAL A 98 9.99 -13.70 -26.88
N GLY A 99 8.69 -13.54 -26.61
CA GLY A 99 7.62 -14.02 -27.49
C GLY A 99 7.69 -13.37 -28.87
N LEU A 100 7.86 -12.04 -28.92
CA LEU A 100 8.01 -11.28 -30.17
C LEU A 100 9.24 -11.72 -30.97
N TRP A 101 10.38 -11.93 -30.31
CA TRP A 101 11.60 -12.41 -30.94
C TRP A 101 11.47 -13.82 -31.52
N ARG A 102 10.78 -14.71 -30.83
CA ARG A 102 10.57 -16.09 -31.31
C ARG A 102 9.55 -16.17 -32.44
N SER A 103 8.54 -15.30 -32.43
CA SER A 103 7.46 -15.34 -33.43
C SER A 103 7.80 -14.66 -34.76
N SER A 104 8.76 -13.72 -34.80
CA SER A 104 9.04 -12.93 -36.01
C SER A 104 10.53 -12.83 -36.32
N ASN A 105 10.90 -13.15 -37.56
CA ASN A 105 12.27 -12.97 -38.06
C ASN A 105 12.52 -11.57 -38.65
N SER A 106 11.56 -10.67 -38.57
CA SER A 106 11.66 -9.32 -39.14
C SER A 106 12.69 -8.47 -38.40
N ARG A 107 13.64 -7.90 -39.15
CA ARG A 107 14.65 -6.97 -38.60
C ARG A 107 14.01 -5.79 -37.86
N LYS A 108 12.85 -5.30 -38.34
CA LYS A 108 12.10 -4.22 -37.70
C LYS A 108 11.61 -4.62 -36.30
N VAL A 109 11.03 -5.82 -36.16
CA VAL A 109 10.52 -6.33 -34.89
C VAL A 109 11.65 -6.49 -33.87
N ARG A 110 12.81 -7.01 -34.31
CA ARG A 110 14.00 -7.15 -33.46
C ARG A 110 14.55 -5.81 -32.99
N ILE A 111 14.54 -4.78 -33.85
CA ILE A 111 14.97 -3.44 -33.48
C ILE A 111 13.99 -2.82 -32.46
N ILE A 112 12.68 -2.91 -32.71
CA ILE A 112 11.66 -2.35 -31.81
C ILE A 112 11.73 -2.97 -30.41
N SER A 113 11.91 -4.28 -30.34
CA SER A 113 12.02 -5.02 -29.07
C SER A 113 13.30 -4.69 -28.28
N LEU A 114 14.39 -4.30 -28.95
CA LEU A 114 15.59 -3.77 -28.28
C LEU A 114 15.42 -2.30 -27.86
N LEU A 115 14.77 -1.49 -28.69
CA LEU A 115 14.58 -0.06 -28.41
C LEU A 115 13.55 0.20 -27.31
N LEU A 116 12.50 -0.61 -27.21
CA LEU A 116 11.43 -0.44 -26.22
C LEU A 116 11.96 -0.37 -24.76
N PRO A 117 12.76 -1.32 -24.24
CA PRO A 117 13.28 -1.23 -22.89
C PRO A 117 14.24 -0.04 -22.71
N ILE A 118 15.01 0.31 -23.74
CA ILE A 118 15.91 1.49 -23.70
C ILE A 118 15.09 2.77 -23.56
N CYS A 119 13.98 2.90 -24.28
CA CYS A 119 13.07 4.05 -24.18
C CYS A 119 12.35 4.12 -22.82
N LEU A 120 12.05 2.97 -22.20
CA LEU A 120 11.38 2.91 -20.90
C LEU A 120 12.34 3.14 -19.72
N ALA A 121 13.64 2.87 -19.88
CA ALA A 121 14.62 2.94 -18.80
C ALA A 121 14.72 4.33 -18.13
N PRO A 122 14.74 5.47 -18.85
CA PRO A 122 14.75 6.79 -18.22
C PRO A 122 13.50 7.04 -17.37
N ALA A 123 12.33 6.68 -17.87
CA ALA A 123 11.07 6.82 -17.13
C ALA A 123 11.09 5.97 -15.85
N LEU A 124 11.59 4.74 -15.94
CA LEU A 124 11.75 3.85 -14.79
C LEU A 124 12.74 4.42 -13.76
N ILE A 125 13.90 4.92 -14.20
CA ILE A 125 14.91 5.52 -13.30
C ILE A 125 14.36 6.75 -12.60
N LEU A 126 13.62 7.59 -13.31
CA LEU A 126 12.97 8.76 -12.71
C LEU A 126 11.89 8.35 -11.71
N TRP A 127 11.09 7.32 -12.03
CA TRP A 127 10.03 6.83 -11.16
C TRP A 127 10.55 6.15 -9.88
N LEU A 128 11.72 5.51 -9.96
CA LEU A 128 12.39 4.90 -8.82
C LEU A 128 13.04 5.91 -7.88
N ARG A 129 13.18 7.17 -8.29
CA ARG A 129 13.80 8.23 -7.49
C ARG A 129 12.74 9.00 -6.70
N GLY A 130 13.07 9.29 -5.44
CA GLY A 130 12.29 10.17 -4.58
C GLY A 130 11.22 9.46 -3.75
N ASN A 131 10.52 10.29 -2.99
CA ASN A 131 9.54 9.88 -2.01
C ASN A 131 8.26 9.33 -2.66
N ILE A 132 7.55 8.41 -2.01
CA ILE A 132 6.27 7.90 -2.53
C ILE A 132 5.20 8.99 -2.46
N LYS A 133 5.13 9.67 -1.32
CA LYS A 133 4.28 10.85 -1.14
C LYS A 133 5.16 11.99 -0.68
N THR A 134 5.01 13.14 -1.32
CA THR A 134 5.72 14.37 -0.97
C THR A 134 4.82 15.26 -0.13
N ASP A 135 5.10 15.34 1.17
CA ASP A 135 4.39 16.22 2.10
C ASP A 135 5.33 17.32 2.64
N ALA A 136 4.76 18.51 2.86
CA ALA A 136 5.51 19.60 3.49
C ALA A 136 5.90 19.21 4.93
N GLY A 137 7.18 19.39 5.27
CA GLY A 137 7.70 19.02 6.59
C GLY A 137 7.90 17.52 6.79
N GLN A 138 7.90 16.71 5.74
CA GLN A 138 8.17 15.28 5.82
C GLN A 138 9.57 15.01 6.38
N LEU A 139 9.62 14.31 7.52
CA LEU A 139 10.85 13.92 8.20
C LEU A 139 11.24 12.48 7.86
N TYR A 140 10.25 11.61 7.66
CA TYR A 140 10.47 10.18 7.47
C TYR A 140 9.36 9.56 6.62
N GLU A 141 9.72 8.57 5.81
CA GLU A 141 8.78 7.63 5.20
C GLU A 141 9.35 6.22 5.16
N THR A 142 8.47 5.24 5.25
CA THR A 142 8.76 3.84 4.95
C THR A 142 7.48 3.10 4.57
N GLU A 143 7.64 1.97 3.90
CA GLU A 143 6.58 0.97 3.76
C GLU A 143 6.86 -0.19 4.71
N SER A 144 5.82 -0.69 5.37
CA SER A 144 5.81 -1.98 6.06
C SER A 144 4.90 -2.95 5.31
N ALA A 145 4.79 -4.19 5.82
CA ALA A 145 3.82 -5.16 5.32
C ALA A 145 2.36 -4.73 5.54
N TYR A 146 2.11 -3.79 6.46
CA TYR A 146 0.77 -3.40 6.90
C TYR A 146 0.41 -1.97 6.51
N ASN A 147 1.37 -1.05 6.54
CA ASN A 147 1.13 0.38 6.39
C ASN A 147 2.20 1.06 5.55
N TYR A 148 1.78 2.07 4.81
CA TYR A 148 2.68 3.15 4.43
C TYR A 148 2.77 4.12 5.61
N ILE A 149 3.97 4.37 6.11
CA ILE A 149 4.23 5.10 7.34
C ILE A 149 4.96 6.39 7.00
N GLN A 150 4.44 7.52 7.47
CA GLN A 150 5.07 8.82 7.32
C GLN A 150 5.11 9.56 8.64
N VAL A 151 6.19 10.33 8.83
CA VAL A 151 6.28 11.32 9.90
C VAL A 151 6.47 12.68 9.27
N ILE A 152 5.58 13.60 9.61
CA ILE A 152 5.67 15.01 9.19
C ILE A 152 5.79 15.90 10.41
N ARG A 153 6.56 16.97 10.29
CA ARG A 153 6.63 18.03 11.29
C ARG A 153 5.74 19.18 10.88
N ARG A 154 4.86 19.60 11.77
CA ARG A 154 4.08 20.83 11.65
C ARG A 154 4.22 21.60 12.96
N ASP A 155 4.63 22.85 12.85
CA ASP A 155 4.96 23.70 14.00
C ASP A 155 5.99 23.02 14.93
N ASP A 156 5.61 22.74 16.17
CA ASP A 156 6.42 22.10 17.21
C ASP A 156 6.01 20.64 17.46
N CYS A 157 5.25 20.02 16.55
CA CYS A 157 4.77 18.66 16.67
C CYS A 157 5.14 17.78 15.47
N ASN A 158 5.59 16.56 15.75
CA ASN A 158 5.73 15.49 14.78
C ASN A 158 4.44 14.66 14.77
N TYR A 159 3.90 14.37 13.58
CA TYR A 159 2.66 13.63 13.37
C TYR A 159 2.92 12.34 12.62
N LEU A 160 2.36 11.23 13.12
CA LEU A 160 2.30 9.95 12.43
C LEU A 160 1.14 9.95 11.45
N LEU A 161 1.44 9.76 10.17
CA LEU A 161 0.46 9.56 9.12
C LEU A 161 0.62 8.14 8.60
N LEU A 162 -0.50 7.44 8.47
CA LEU A 162 -0.55 6.10 7.88
C LEU A 162 -1.35 6.14 6.60
N ASN A 163 -0.91 5.36 5.61
CA ASN A 163 -1.60 5.11 4.34
C ASN A 163 -1.95 6.41 3.58
N GLU A 164 -3.21 6.83 3.56
CA GLU A 164 -3.66 8.01 2.82
C GLU A 164 -3.34 9.35 3.49
N GLY A 165 -2.78 9.35 4.70
CA GLY A 165 -2.37 10.57 5.38
C GLY A 165 -3.52 11.53 5.72
N GLN A 166 -4.77 11.07 5.61
CA GLN A 166 -5.96 11.86 5.89
C GLN A 166 -6.16 12.09 7.40
N ALA A 167 -5.56 11.25 8.24
CA ALA A 167 -5.68 11.33 9.69
C ALA A 167 -4.31 11.23 10.37
N PHE A 168 -4.16 11.95 11.48
CA PHE A 168 -3.01 11.82 12.37
C PHE A 168 -3.26 10.69 13.36
N HIS A 169 -2.42 9.66 13.28
CA HIS A 169 -2.54 8.44 14.09
C HIS A 169 -1.81 8.57 15.43
N SER A 170 -0.77 9.40 15.46
CA SER A 170 -0.13 9.86 16.68
C SER A 170 0.50 11.21 16.49
N PHE A 171 0.83 11.85 17.61
CA PHE A 171 1.62 13.07 17.62
C PHE A 171 2.58 13.09 18.81
N TYR A 172 3.64 13.86 18.64
CA TYR A 172 4.60 14.18 19.68
C TYR A 172 5.03 15.61 19.51
N CYS A 173 4.76 16.42 20.53
CA CYS A 173 5.17 17.81 20.52
C CYS A 173 6.35 18.03 21.45
N ASP A 174 7.16 19.03 21.11
CA ASP A 174 8.32 19.42 21.89
C ASP A 174 7.92 19.68 23.36
N GLY A 175 8.79 19.29 24.30
CA GLY A 175 8.52 19.37 25.73
C GLY A 175 7.48 18.36 26.25
N GLY A 176 7.10 17.35 25.45
CA GLY A 176 6.14 16.32 25.85
C GLY A 176 4.70 16.82 25.89
N ARG A 177 4.42 17.96 25.27
CA ARG A 177 3.07 18.54 25.22
C ARG A 177 2.16 17.62 24.41
N VAL A 178 0.93 17.43 24.91
CA VAL A 178 -0.13 16.75 24.17
C VAL A 178 -1.16 17.80 23.76
N PRO A 179 -1.48 17.94 22.46
CA PRO A 179 -2.62 18.71 21.98
C PRO A 179 -3.89 18.48 22.80
N HIS A 180 -4.48 19.58 23.28
CA HIS A 180 -5.65 19.55 24.17
C HIS A 180 -6.88 18.90 23.52
N VAL A 181 -7.03 19.03 22.20
CA VAL A 181 -8.14 18.44 21.45
C VAL A 181 -7.57 17.67 20.27
N SER A 182 -7.74 16.36 20.30
CA SER A 182 -7.48 15.45 19.20
C SER A 182 -8.59 14.41 19.16
N VAL A 183 -8.73 13.70 18.03
CA VAL A 183 -9.67 12.58 17.94
C VAL A 183 -9.37 11.48 18.97
N TRP A 184 -8.12 11.37 19.42
CA TRP A 184 -7.67 10.40 20.42
C TRP A 184 -8.01 10.82 21.86
N SER A 185 -8.20 12.12 22.11
CA SER A 185 -8.57 12.64 23.43
C SER A 185 -9.91 12.08 23.93
N ILE A 186 -10.79 11.61 23.03
CA ILE A 186 -12.05 10.95 23.41
C ILE A 186 -11.81 9.70 24.26
N MET A 187 -10.66 9.04 24.10
CA MET A 187 -10.33 7.83 24.85
C MET A 187 -10.18 8.11 26.34
N LEU A 188 -9.81 9.35 26.74
CA LEU A 188 -9.74 9.77 28.14
C LEU A 188 -11.11 9.73 28.84
N ALA A 189 -12.21 9.70 28.09
CA ALA A 189 -13.55 9.57 28.65
C ALA A 189 -13.85 8.14 29.15
N ALA A 190 -13.04 7.14 28.78
CA ALA A 190 -13.29 5.72 29.07
C ALA A 190 -13.65 5.44 30.56
N PRO A 191 -12.95 6.00 31.57
CA PRO A 191 -13.26 5.70 32.97
C PRO A 191 -14.63 6.22 33.44
N PHE A 192 -15.21 7.19 32.74
CA PHE A 192 -16.51 7.79 33.06
C PHE A 192 -17.70 6.99 32.52
N PHE A 193 -17.45 5.94 31.72
CA PHE A 193 -18.49 4.99 31.32
C PHE A 193 -18.78 3.92 32.38
N ASN A 194 -17.99 3.86 33.46
CA ASN A 194 -18.28 3.00 34.60
C ASN A 194 -19.44 3.59 35.44
N GLU A 195 -20.24 2.73 36.08
CA GLU A 195 -21.32 3.16 37.00
C GLU A 195 -20.82 4.11 38.09
N VAL A 196 -19.61 3.85 38.59
CA VAL A 196 -18.89 4.74 39.50
C VAL A 196 -17.56 5.09 38.83
N PRO A 197 -17.40 6.34 38.35
CA PRO A 197 -16.13 6.79 37.76
C PRO A 197 -14.97 6.66 38.74
N ARG A 198 -13.91 5.96 38.32
CA ARG A 198 -12.67 5.81 39.08
C ARG A 198 -11.48 5.89 38.14
N PRO A 199 -10.34 6.47 38.55
CA PRO A 199 -9.12 6.44 37.76
C PRO A 199 -8.72 4.99 37.42
N PRO A 200 -8.26 4.72 36.18
CA PRO A 200 -7.80 3.40 35.81
C PRO A 200 -6.53 3.04 36.57
N GLU A 201 -6.41 1.79 37.06
CA GLU A 201 -5.20 1.30 37.73
C GLU A 201 -4.21 0.64 36.76
N LYS A 202 -4.71 0.10 35.64
CA LYS A 202 -3.94 -0.53 34.55
C LYS A 202 -4.74 -0.43 33.25
N MET A 203 -4.04 -0.46 32.12
CA MET A 203 -4.67 -0.34 30.79
C MET A 203 -3.99 -1.24 29.76
N ALA A 204 -4.77 -1.73 28.80
CA ALA A 204 -4.26 -2.31 27.56
C ALA A 204 -4.76 -1.48 26.37
N VAL A 205 -3.89 -1.20 25.41
CA VAL A 205 -4.20 -0.44 24.19
C VAL A 205 -3.95 -1.34 22.99
N ILE A 206 -5.02 -1.72 22.29
CA ILE A 206 -4.94 -2.48 21.04
C ILE A 206 -4.92 -1.50 19.88
N GLY A 207 -3.83 -1.50 19.11
CA GLY A 207 -3.52 -0.46 18.12
C GLY A 207 -2.81 0.72 18.78
N LEU A 208 -1.51 0.56 19.05
CA LEU A 208 -0.72 1.57 19.78
C LEU A 208 -0.45 2.81 18.93
N ALA A 209 -0.22 2.63 17.62
CA ALA A 209 0.01 3.70 16.65
C ALA A 209 1.07 4.73 17.09
N ALA A 210 2.16 4.32 17.74
CA ALA A 210 3.22 5.18 18.36
C ALA A 210 2.88 5.89 19.69
N GLY A 211 1.74 5.57 20.32
CA GLY A 211 1.57 5.74 21.77
C GLY A 211 0.94 7.05 22.25
N THR A 212 0.23 7.79 21.40
CA THR A 212 -0.51 9.01 21.81
C THR A 212 -1.49 8.74 22.96
N ILE A 213 -2.30 7.67 22.85
CA ILE A 213 -3.30 7.32 23.87
C ILE A 213 -2.62 7.03 25.23
N PRO A 214 -1.61 6.14 25.33
CA PRO A 214 -0.87 5.96 26.59
C PRO A 214 -0.27 7.24 27.17
N LYS A 215 0.32 8.10 26.33
CA LYS A 215 0.89 9.39 26.77
C LYS A 215 -0.19 10.28 27.38
N GLN A 216 -1.36 10.37 26.76
CA GLN A 216 -2.52 11.11 27.28
C GLN A 216 -3.00 10.57 28.63
N PHE A 217 -3.17 9.24 28.74
CA PHE A 217 -3.59 8.63 30.01
C PHE A 217 -2.57 8.87 31.13
N THR A 218 -1.29 8.77 30.81
CA THR A 218 -0.20 9.02 31.77
C THR A 218 -0.22 10.47 32.28
N GLN A 219 -0.51 11.44 31.39
CA GLN A 219 -0.61 12.85 31.78
C GLN A 219 -1.82 13.17 32.65
N VAL A 220 -2.96 12.51 32.42
CA VAL A 220 -4.22 12.82 33.13
C VAL A 220 -4.37 12.01 34.42
N PHE A 221 -4.05 10.72 34.40
CA PHE A 221 -4.27 9.80 35.52
C PHE A 221 -2.98 9.42 36.26
N GLY A 222 -1.82 9.92 35.81
CA GLY A 222 -0.51 9.56 36.36
C GLY A 222 0.07 8.28 35.73
N PRO A 223 1.28 7.87 36.16
CA PRO A 223 1.97 6.70 35.61
C PRO A 223 1.26 5.42 36.06
N ILE A 224 0.44 4.87 35.16
CA ILE A 224 -0.21 3.57 35.33
C ILE A 224 0.50 2.53 34.44
N PRO A 225 0.47 1.23 34.79
CA PRO A 225 0.90 0.16 33.89
C PRO A 225 0.04 0.15 32.61
N ILE A 226 0.70 0.24 31.44
CA ILE A 226 0.04 0.25 30.13
C ILE A 226 0.70 -0.78 29.20
N ASP A 227 -0.08 -1.75 28.75
CA ASP A 227 0.32 -2.70 27.72
C ASP A 227 -0.12 -2.20 26.34
N GLY A 228 0.85 -1.81 25.50
CA GLY A 228 0.61 -1.41 24.11
C GLY A 228 0.76 -2.58 23.16
N ILE A 229 -0.28 -2.87 22.39
CA ILE A 229 -0.31 -3.96 21.40
C ILE A 229 -0.34 -3.32 20.01
N GLU A 230 0.71 -3.56 19.22
CA GLU A 230 0.84 -3.07 17.85
C GLU A 230 1.17 -4.24 16.93
N LEU A 231 0.45 -4.33 15.82
CA LEU A 231 0.65 -5.39 14.83
C LEU A 231 1.86 -5.09 13.95
N ASP A 232 2.09 -3.80 13.68
CA ASP A 232 3.14 -3.34 12.77
C ASP A 232 4.41 -2.92 13.54
N PRO A 233 5.48 -3.75 13.55
CA PRO A 233 6.70 -3.42 14.28
C PRO A 233 7.38 -2.14 13.76
N ALA A 234 7.20 -1.79 12.48
CA ALA A 234 7.80 -0.58 11.93
C ALA A 234 7.22 0.69 12.58
N ILE A 235 5.94 0.66 12.99
CA ILE A 235 5.31 1.77 13.74
C ILE A 235 5.95 1.90 15.13
N LEU A 236 6.28 0.78 15.78
CA LEU A 236 6.97 0.79 17.08
C LEU A 236 8.36 1.40 16.97
N ASP A 237 9.10 1.06 15.91
CA ASP A 237 10.43 1.60 15.67
C ASP A 237 10.36 3.11 15.43
N VAL A 238 9.40 3.58 14.64
CA VAL A 238 9.16 5.02 14.42
C VAL A 238 8.87 5.76 15.74
N GLY A 239 8.09 5.16 16.64
CA GLY A 239 7.79 5.72 17.97
C GLY A 239 8.90 5.60 19.01
N ARG A 240 9.98 4.84 18.74
CA ARG A 240 11.13 4.69 19.66
C ARG A 240 12.30 5.60 19.33
N VAL A 241 12.48 5.95 18.05
CA VAL A 241 13.61 6.75 17.57
C VAL A 241 13.48 8.24 17.95
N GLY A 242 12.45 8.63 18.72
CA GLY A 242 12.21 10.03 19.10
C GLY A 242 11.70 10.89 17.95
N THR A 243 11.36 10.26 16.82
CA THR A 243 10.65 10.88 15.71
C THR A 243 9.21 11.18 16.11
N ILE A 244 8.63 10.40 17.04
CA ILE A 244 7.34 10.58 17.72
C ILE A 244 7.44 9.98 19.12
#